data_AF-A0A965VMG0-F1
#
_entry.id   AF-A0A965VMG0-F1
#
_cell.length_a   1.000
_cell.length_b   1.000
_cell.length_c   1.000
_cell.angle_alpha   90.00
_cell.angle_beta   90.00
_cell.angle_gamma   90.00
#
_symmetry.space_group_name_H-M   'P 1'
#
loop_
_entity.id
_entity.type
_entity.pdbx_description
1 polymer ?
#
loop_
_entity_poly.entity_id
_entity_poly.type
_entity_poly.pdbx_seq_one_letter_code
_entity_poly.pdbx_strand_id
1 'polypeptide(L)'
;MNYFEFYQLPLSCHPDLDLVKKNYYANSKKYHPDRFMQADAKTKIEALQQSALNNEAYTTFQDPMLTIAHLLRIKGLLLPDEKYQLPSSFLMEVMDFGYSHLLLTLTSFMPNHKEARSIAST
;
A
#
# COMPACT_ATOMS: atom_id res chain seq x y z
N MET A 1 -4.32 -13.73 6.55
CA MET A 1 -4.50 -13.38 7.97
C MET A 1 -5.19 -12.02 8.04
N ASN A 2 -6.19 -11.84 8.91
CA ASN A 2 -6.96 -10.59 8.96
C ASN A 2 -6.38 -9.62 10.02
N TYR A 3 -5.65 -8.60 9.57
CA TYR A 3 -5.10 -7.56 10.45
C TYR A 3 -6.17 -6.73 11.18
N PHE A 4 -7.37 -6.59 10.60
CA PHE A 4 -8.47 -5.88 11.27
C PHE A 4 -8.97 -6.68 12.48
N GLU A 5 -9.09 -8.00 12.36
CA GLU A 5 -9.40 -8.87 13.50
C GLU A 5 -8.29 -8.86 14.56
N PHE A 6 -7.02 -8.85 14.14
CA PHE A 6 -5.88 -8.79 15.06
C PHE A 6 -5.89 -7.54 15.94
N TYR A 7 -6.28 -6.39 15.38
CA TYR A 7 -6.44 -5.14 16.13
C TYR A 7 -7.85 -4.90 16.66
N GLN A 8 -8.78 -5.83 16.46
CA GLN A 8 -10.19 -5.68 16.83
C GLN A 8 -10.81 -4.39 16.26
N LEU A 9 -10.43 -4.06 15.03
CA LEU A 9 -10.90 -2.90 14.30
C LEU A 9 -11.99 -3.30 13.31
N PRO A 10 -12.97 -2.41 13.04
CA PRO A 10 -13.93 -2.65 11.97
C PRO A 10 -13.23 -2.63 10.61
N LEU A 11 -13.73 -3.45 9.68
CA LEU A 11 -13.28 -3.45 8.29
C LEU A 11 -13.62 -2.11 7.62
N SER A 12 -12.60 -1.28 7.39
CA SER A 12 -12.73 0.06 6.79
C SER A 12 -11.58 0.34 5.84
N CYS A 13 -11.84 1.10 4.77
CA CYS A 13 -10.78 1.64 3.90
C CYS A 13 -9.92 2.68 4.63
N HIS A 14 -10.50 3.34 5.64
CA HIS A 14 -9.86 4.33 6.49
C HIS A 14 -10.04 3.91 7.94
N PRO A 15 -9.16 3.04 8.47
CA PRO A 15 -9.14 2.71 9.89
C PRO A 15 -8.69 3.91 10.72
N ASP A 16 -9.13 3.96 11.97
CA ASP A 16 -8.70 4.99 12.93
C ASP A 16 -7.22 4.78 13.29
N LEU A 17 -6.37 5.69 12.82
CA LEU A 17 -4.92 5.62 13.01
C LEU A 17 -4.51 5.77 14.48
N ASP A 18 -5.29 6.45 15.31
CA ASP A 18 -4.99 6.60 16.73
C ASP A 18 -5.25 5.29 17.48
N LEU A 19 -6.32 4.58 17.12
CA LEU A 19 -6.57 3.22 17.60
C LEU A 19 -5.50 2.23 17.11
N VAL A 20 -5.11 2.31 15.84
CA VAL A 20 -4.02 1.48 15.28
C VAL A 20 -2.72 1.69 16.07
N LYS A 21 -2.31 2.94 16.31
CA LYS A 21 -1.11 3.25 17.10
C LYS A 21 -1.24 2.71 18.53
N LYS A 22 -2.38 2.94 19.19
CA LYS A 22 -2.62 2.45 20.56
C LYS A 22 -2.48 0.94 20.65
N ASN A 23 -3.10 0.22 19.72
CA ASN A 23 -3.05 -1.24 19.67
C ASN A 23 -1.63 -1.73 19.33
N TYR A 24 -0.93 -1.06 18.42
CA TYR A 24 0.46 -1.37 18.10
C TYR A 24 1.35 -1.32 19.35
N TYR A 25 1.31 -0.23 20.12
CA TYR A 25 2.11 -0.11 21.34
C TYR A 25 1.72 -1.13 22.41
N ALA A 26 0.43 -1.39 22.58
CA ALA A 26 -0.06 -2.40 23.52
C ALA A 26 0.44 -3.81 23.16
N ASN A 27 0.37 -4.17 21.88
CA ASN A 27 0.82 -5.46 21.37
C ASN A 27 2.34 -5.59 21.37
N SER A 28 3.09 -4.55 20.99
CA SER A 28 4.55 -4.54 21.07
C SER A 28 5.04 -4.76 22.50
N LYS A 29 4.36 -4.16 23.49
CA LYS A 29 4.66 -4.42 24.90
C LYS A 29 4.28 -5.84 25.31
N LYS A 30 3.17 -6.38 24.80
CA LYS A 30 2.69 -7.74 25.12
C LYS A 30 3.59 -8.83 24.57
N TYR A 31 4.06 -8.67 23.33
CA TYR A 31 4.84 -9.64 22.57
C TYR A 31 6.36 -9.37 22.58
N HIS A 32 6.82 -8.42 23.41
CA HIS A 32 8.24 -8.08 23.51
C HIS A 32 9.08 -9.31 23.92
N PRO A 33 10.21 -9.60 23.23
CA PRO A 33 11.04 -10.78 23.49
C PRO A 33 11.52 -10.85 24.94
N ASP A 34 11.76 -9.70 25.58
CA ASP A 34 12.16 -9.65 27.00
C ASP A 34 11.17 -10.30 27.96
N ARG A 35 9.87 -10.29 27.63
CA ARG A 35 8.83 -10.93 28.48
C ARG A 35 8.86 -12.43 28.41
N PHE A 36 9.45 -12.99 27.35
CA PHE A 36 9.49 -14.42 27.09
C PHE A 36 10.89 -15.01 27.28
N MET A 37 11.85 -14.26 27.86
CA MET A 37 13.22 -14.78 28.08
C MET A 37 13.24 -16.07 28.93
N GLN A 38 12.35 -16.16 29.92
CA GLN A 38 12.21 -17.33 30.80
C GLN A 38 11.20 -18.36 30.29
N ALA A 39 10.53 -18.11 29.17
CA ALA A 39 9.54 -19.02 28.60
C ALA A 39 10.19 -20.12 27.74
N ASP A 40 9.40 -21.16 27.48
CA ASP A 40 9.80 -22.28 26.61
C ASP A 40 10.09 -21.81 25.18
N ALA A 41 10.92 -22.59 24.46
CA ALA A 41 11.32 -22.28 23.09
C ALA A 41 10.11 -22.08 22.15
N LYS A 42 9.05 -22.87 22.33
CA LYS A 42 7.81 -22.74 21.55
C LYS A 42 7.13 -21.38 21.77
N THR A 43 7.01 -20.95 23.03
CA THR A 43 6.39 -19.67 23.39
C THR A 43 7.21 -18.48 22.91
N LYS A 44 8.55 -18.60 22.89
CA LYS A 44 9.44 -17.58 22.30
C LYS A 44 9.21 -17.42 20.79
N ILE A 45 9.08 -18.53 20.06
CA ILE A 45 8.80 -18.51 18.62
C ILE A 45 7.42 -17.89 18.35
N GLU A 46 6.40 -18.30 19.10
CA GLU A 46 5.06 -17.73 18.98
C GLU A 46 5.05 -16.22 19.25
N ALA A 47 5.71 -15.76 20.31
CA ALA A 47 5.84 -14.33 20.61
C ALA A 47 6.52 -13.56 19.47
N LEU A 48 7.58 -14.13 18.88
CA LEU A 48 8.28 -13.53 17.75
C LEU A 48 7.39 -13.44 16.51
N GLN A 49 6.61 -14.49 16.21
CA GLN A 49 5.63 -14.48 15.12
C GLN A 49 4.54 -13.41 15.33
N GLN A 50 4.02 -13.29 16.56
CA GLN A 50 3.03 -12.26 16.89
C GLN A 50 3.60 -10.85 16.80
N SER A 51 4.87 -10.66 17.20
CA SER A 51 5.56 -9.38 17.05
C SER A 51 5.79 -9.00 15.59
N ALA A 52 6.16 -9.97 14.74
CA ALA A 52 6.31 -9.76 13.31
C ALA A 52 4.97 -9.37 12.67
N LEU A 53 3.90 -10.09 13.02
CA LEU A 53 2.54 -9.80 12.56
C LEU A 53 2.07 -8.40 12.99
N ASN A 54 2.37 -7.99 14.23
CA ASN A 54 2.05 -6.64 14.72
C ASN A 54 2.73 -5.54 13.88
N ASN A 55 4.00 -5.74 13.53
CA ASN A 55 4.75 -4.80 12.69
C ASN A 55 4.17 -4.76 11.26
N GLU A 56 3.90 -5.91 10.65
CA GLU A 56 3.32 -5.98 9.30
C GLU A 56 1.92 -5.36 9.24
N ALA A 57 1.08 -5.62 10.25
CA ALA A 57 -0.23 -5.01 10.35
C ALA A 57 -0.12 -3.49 10.48
N TYR A 58 0.80 -3.01 11.31
CA TYR A 58 1.02 -1.57 11.50
C TYR A 58 1.48 -0.87 10.22
N THR A 59 2.47 -1.43 9.51
CA THR A 59 2.95 -0.85 8.24
C THR A 59 1.86 -0.87 7.17
N THR A 60 1.04 -1.92 7.13
CA THR A 60 -0.10 -2.01 6.21
C THR A 60 -1.13 -0.89 6.45
N PHE A 61 -1.43 -0.58 7.71
CA PHE A 61 -2.39 0.49 8.05
C PHE A 61 -1.84 1.91 7.92
N GLN A 62 -0.51 2.09 7.85
CA GLN A 62 0.10 3.39 7.59
C GLN A 62 -0.05 3.82 6.13
N ASP A 63 -0.09 2.87 5.19
CA ASP A 63 -0.28 3.14 3.77
C ASP A 63 -1.75 2.88 3.37
N PRO A 64 -2.49 3.91 2.94
CA PRO A 64 -3.87 3.76 2.47
C PRO A 64 -4.00 2.76 1.31
N MET A 65 -3.02 2.69 0.41
CA MET A 65 -3.04 1.78 -0.74
C MET A 65 -2.88 0.34 -0.27
N LEU A 66 -1.96 0.08 0.66
CA LEU A 66 -1.79 -1.26 1.23
C LEU A 66 -3.00 -1.67 2.07
N THR A 67 -3.59 -0.74 2.81
CA THR A 67 -4.82 -0.97 3.58
C THR A 67 -5.97 -1.39 2.67
N ILE A 68 -6.19 -0.66 1.58
CA ILE A 68 -7.25 -0.95 0.61
C ILE A 68 -6.96 -2.28 -0.09
N ALA A 69 -5.72 -2.52 -0.54
CA ALA A 69 -5.32 -3.79 -1.15
C ALA A 69 -5.56 -4.98 -0.21
N HIS A 70 -5.23 -4.82 1.07
CA HIS A 70 -5.48 -5.84 2.10
C HIS A 70 -6.97 -6.07 2.35
N LEU A 71 -7.76 -4.99 2.43
CA LEU A 71 -9.22 -5.07 2.55
C LEU A 71 -9.85 -5.81 1.35
N LEU A 72 -9.40 -5.50 0.14
CA LEU A 72 -9.88 -6.16 -1.08
C LEU A 72 -9.47 -7.64 -1.11
N ARG A 73 -8.27 -7.99 -0.66
CA ARG A 73 -7.85 -9.40 -0.48
C ARG A 73 -8.74 -10.12 0.52
N ILE A 74 -9.07 -9.50 1.66
CA ILE A 74 -9.98 -10.08 2.66
C ILE A 74 -11.38 -10.32 2.06
N LYS A 75 -11.86 -9.41 1.22
CA LYS A 75 -13.15 -9.55 0.54
C LYS A 75 -13.12 -10.51 -0.66
N GLY A 76 -11.96 -11.06 -1.02
CA GLY A 76 -11.80 -11.92 -2.20
C GLY A 76 -11.91 -11.17 -3.53
N LEU A 77 -11.79 -9.84 -3.51
CA LEU A 77 -11.92 -8.95 -4.68
C LEU A 77 -10.57 -8.60 -5.33
N LEU A 78 -9.46 -9.00 -4.70
CA LEU A 78 -8.12 -8.79 -5.23
C LEU A 78 -7.40 -10.12 -5.38
N LEU A 79 -7.50 -10.72 -6.57
CA LEU A 79 -6.80 -11.95 -6.91
C LEU A 79 -5.42 -11.61 -7.50
N PRO A 80 -4.33 -12.27 -7.05
CA PRO A 80 -2.95 -11.91 -7.40
C PRO A 80 -2.57 -12.15 -8.87
N ASP A 81 -3.47 -12.68 -9.70
CA ASP A 81 -3.20 -12.99 -11.11
C ASP A 81 -4.40 -12.69 -12.03
N GLU A 82 -5.36 -11.89 -11.56
CA GLU A 82 -6.50 -11.50 -12.39
C GLU A 82 -6.11 -10.35 -13.33
N LYS A 83 -6.16 -10.61 -14.63
CA LYS A 83 -6.17 -9.54 -15.63
C LYS A 83 -7.51 -8.82 -15.55
N TYR A 84 -7.58 -7.76 -14.75
CA TYR A 84 -8.74 -6.89 -14.72
C TYR A 84 -9.03 -6.37 -16.14
N GLN A 85 -10.20 -6.72 -16.67
CA GLN A 85 -10.66 -6.18 -17.95
C GLN A 85 -11.07 -4.73 -17.73
N LEU A 86 -10.15 -3.81 -18.02
CA LEU A 86 -10.41 -2.38 -17.95
C LEU A 86 -11.22 -1.92 -19.17
N PRO A 87 -12.21 -1.04 -18.99
CA PRO A 87 -12.98 -0.51 -20.11
C PRO A 87 -12.08 0.32 -21.04
N SER A 88 -12.33 0.26 -22.34
CA SER A 88 -11.52 0.97 -23.35
C SER A 88 -11.49 2.48 -23.14
N SER A 89 -12.55 3.07 -22.57
CA SER A 89 -12.59 4.50 -22.23
C SER A 89 -11.55 4.87 -21.18
N PHE A 90 -11.37 4.04 -20.16
CA PHE A 90 -10.37 4.25 -19.11
C PHE A 90 -8.94 4.14 -19.65
N LEU A 91 -8.68 3.20 -20.58
CA LEU A 91 -7.37 3.09 -21.22
C LEU A 91 -7.04 4.34 -22.06
N MET A 92 -8.04 4.89 -22.76
CA MET A 92 -7.89 6.13 -23.51
C MET A 92 -7.59 7.31 -22.58
N GLU A 93 -8.31 7.42 -21.46
CA GLU A 93 -8.04 8.46 -20.44
C GLU A 93 -6.62 8.35 -19.87
N VAL A 94 -6.18 7.16 -19.46
CA VAL A 94 -4.82 6.93 -18.92
C VAL A 94 -3.74 7.31 -19.94
N MET A 95 -3.99 6.98 -21.21
CA MET A 95 -3.10 7.31 -22.31
C MET A 95 -3.04 8.84 -22.54
N ASP A 96 -4.18 9.53 -22.52
CA ASP A 96 -4.27 10.99 -22.63
C ASP A 96 -3.55 11.71 -21.49
N PHE A 97 -3.67 11.21 -20.25
CA PHE A 97 -2.89 11.72 -19.12
C PHE A 97 -1.39 11.61 -19.37
N GLY A 98 -0.92 10.45 -19.86
CA GLY A 98 0.49 10.23 -20.21
C GLY A 98 1.00 11.19 -21.28
N TYR A 99 0.24 11.40 -22.35
CA TYR A 99 0.59 12.33 -23.42
C TYR A 99 0.63 13.79 -22.94
N SER A 100 -0.34 14.21 -22.12
CA SER A 100 -0.40 15.56 -21.58
C SER A 100 0.83 15.88 -20.71
N HIS A 101 1.26 14.93 -19.88
CA HIS A 101 2.46 15.08 -19.06
C HIS A 101 3.74 15.16 -19.91
N LEU A 102 3.83 14.35 -20.97
CA LEU A 102 4.95 14.37 -21.90
C LEU A 102 5.04 15.70 -22.68
N LEU A 103 3.89 16.28 -23.06
CA LEU A 103 3.85 17.61 -23.68
C LEU A 103 4.27 18.73 -22.72
N LEU A 104 3.85 18.68 -21.45
CA LEU A 104 4.25 19.64 -20.42
C LEU A 104 5.75 19.59 -20.11
N THR A 105 6.33 18.39 -20.07
CA THR A 105 7.77 18.21 -19.86
C THR A 105 8.59 18.67 -21.06
N LEU A 106 8.14 18.39 -22.30
CA LEU A 106 8.79 18.88 -23.51
C LEU A 106 8.74 20.41 -23.63
N THR A 107 7.60 21.04 -23.32
CA THR A 107 7.45 22.50 -23.37
C THR A 107 8.27 23.21 -22.27
N SER A 108 8.42 22.58 -21.11
CA SER A 108 9.33 23.06 -20.05
C SER A 108 10.81 22.91 -20.41
N PHE A 109 11.18 21.93 -21.27
CA PHE A 109 12.56 21.64 -21.64
C PHE A 109 13.00 22.35 -22.93
N MET A 110 12.05 22.74 -23.78
CA MET A 110 12.30 23.43 -25.06
C MET A 110 11.42 24.69 -25.18
N PRO A 111 11.79 25.81 -24.52
CA PRO A 111 10.95 27.01 -24.49
C PRO A 111 10.94 27.80 -25.81
N ASN A 112 11.84 27.51 -26.76
CA ASN A 112 11.96 28.25 -28.02
C ASN A 112 11.37 27.48 -29.22
N HIS A 113 10.15 27.88 -29.59
CA HIS A 113 9.35 27.35 -30.70
C HIS A 113 9.93 27.53 -32.13
N LYS A 114 11.20 27.92 -32.28
CA LYS A 114 11.84 28.22 -33.58
C LYS A 114 12.64 27.06 -34.19
N GLU A 115 13.11 26.09 -33.42
CA GLU A 115 13.94 25.00 -33.95
C GLU A 115 13.12 23.77 -34.43
N ALA A 116 11.90 23.59 -33.92
CA ALA A 116 11.07 22.43 -34.27
C ALA A 116 10.56 22.42 -35.73
N ARG A 117 10.54 23.57 -36.42
CA ARG A 117 10.12 23.64 -37.84
C ARG A 117 11.22 23.27 -38.85
N SER A 118 12.49 23.18 -38.42
CA SER A 118 13.60 22.85 -39.34
C SER A 118 13.82 21.34 -39.51
N ILE A 119 13.34 20.53 -38.56
CA ILE A 119 13.56 19.08 -38.53
C ILE A 119 12.46 18.26 -39.20
N ALA A 120 11.34 18.89 -39.58
CA ALA A 120 10.21 18.22 -40.24
C ALA A 120 10.17 18.43 -41.77
N SER A 121 11.19 19.07 -42.34
CA SER A 121 11.24 19.45 -43.76
C SER A 121 12.52 19.00 -44.48
N THR A 122 13.23 18.00 -43.96
CA THR A 122 14.28 17.25 -44.68
C THR A 122 13.96 15.77 -44.57
#